data_AF-A0AA94XUL3-F1
#
_entry.id   AF-A0AA94XUL3-F1
#
_cell.length_a   1.000
_cell.length_b   1.000
_cell.length_c   1.000
_cell.angle_alpha   90.00
_cell.angle_beta   90.00
_cell.angle_gamma   90.00
#
_symmetry.space_group_name_H-M   'P 1'
#
loop_
_entity.id
_entity.type
_entity.pdbx_description
1 polymer ?
#
loop_
_entity_poly.entity_id
_entity_poly.type
_entity_poly.pdbx_seq_one_letter_code
_entity_poly.pdbx_strand_id
1 'polypeptide(L)'
;MAKVEGRALIIPRGQHNHSEKLTVFWDADSKADRARQVKDVATSWGRNKYRGNPVFVDTSSIAKQGDDGAGVLFVNGIEYAKVTSYVHVPKPIAAASLFDCEAR
;
A
#
# COMPACT_ATOMS: atom_id res chain seq x y z
N MET A 1 18.48 3.26 -6.47
CA MET A 1 17.65 3.88 -5.41
C MET A 1 17.26 2.79 -4.43
N ALA A 2 17.09 3.11 -3.14
CA ALA A 2 16.70 2.12 -2.14
C ALA A 2 15.19 1.82 -2.26
N LYS A 3 14.83 0.53 -2.28
CA LYS A 3 13.43 0.11 -2.22
C LYS A 3 12.97 0.03 -0.76
N VAL A 4 11.73 0.41 -0.50
CA VAL A 4 11.08 0.28 0.81
C VAL A 4 9.91 -0.67 0.72
N GLU A 5 9.71 -1.43 1.79
CA GLU A 5 8.52 -2.25 1.98
C GLU A 5 7.38 -1.39 2.53
N GLY A 6 6.19 -1.58 1.98
CA GLY A 6 4.96 -1.01 2.48
C GLY A 6 3.78 -1.94 2.32
N ARG A 7 2.60 -1.43 2.65
CA ARG A 7 1.34 -2.17 2.69
C ARG A 7 0.27 -1.41 1.93
N ALA A 8 -0.50 -2.10 1.10
CA ALA A 8 -1.74 -1.60 0.54
C ALA A 8 -2.91 -2.22 1.32
N LEU A 9 -3.75 -1.38 1.93
CA LEU A 9 -4.94 -1.84 2.65
C LEU A 9 -6.15 -1.69 1.74
N ILE A 10 -6.92 -2.76 1.58
CA ILE A 10 -8.20 -2.72 0.89
C ILE A 10 -9.29 -2.59 1.95
N ILE A 11 -10.07 -1.52 1.90
CA ILE A 11 -11.13 -1.21 2.87
C ILE A 11 -12.45 -1.13 2.11
N PRO A 12 -13.35 -2.13 2.24
CA PRO A 12 -14.64 -2.11 1.57
C PRO A 12 -15.44 -0.87 1.91
N ARG A 13 -16.18 -0.35 0.93
CA ARG A 13 -17.04 0.82 1.13
C ARG A 13 -18.06 0.55 2.24
N GLY A 14 -18.16 1.48 3.19
CA GLY A 14 -19.04 1.35 4.36
C GLY A 14 -18.47 0.51 5.50
N GLN A 15 -17.25 -0.01 5.37
CA GLN A 15 -16.53 -0.67 6.46
C GLN A 15 -15.39 0.20 6.97
N HIS A 16 -15.09 0.09 8.26
CA HIS A 16 -13.95 0.77 8.91
C HIS A 16 -12.70 -0.12 8.99
N ASN A 17 -12.87 -1.44 8.84
CA ASN A 17 -11.77 -2.41 8.87
C ASN A 17 -11.30 -2.74 7.45
N HIS A 18 -10.01 -3.05 7.32
CA HIS A 18 -9.47 -3.54 6.05
C HIS A 18 -9.91 -5.00 5.85
N SER A 19 -10.37 -5.32 4.65
CA SER A 19 -10.68 -6.69 4.24
C SER A 19 -9.43 -7.46 3.82
N GLU A 20 -8.39 -6.74 3.38
CA GLU A 20 -7.14 -7.33 2.92
C GLU A 20 -5.95 -6.40 3.19
N LYS A 21 -4.79 -7.00 3.40
CA LYS A 21 -3.51 -6.31 3.58
C LYS A 21 -2.46 -6.90 2.65
N LEU A 22 -2.07 -6.12 1.64
CA LEU A 22 -1.17 -6.57 0.58
C LEU A 22 0.23 -5.97 0.79
N THR A 23 1.27 -6.79 0.77
CA THR A 23 2.65 -6.29 0.78
C THR A 23 3.04 -5.76 -0.59
N VAL A 24 3.75 -4.63 -0.60
CA VAL A 24 4.16 -3.95 -1.83
C VAL A 24 5.52 -3.27 -1.60
N PHE A 25 6.33 -3.18 -2.65
CA PHE A 25 7.66 -2.55 -2.60
C PHE A 25 7.74 -1.44 -3.63
N TRP A 26 8.34 -0.32 -3.26
CA TRP A 26 8.54 0.81 -4.18
C TRP A 26 9.83 1.56 -3.86
N ASP A 27 10.28 2.40 -4.79
CA ASP A 27 11.44 3.26 -4.58
C ASP A 27 11.13 4.35 -3.53
N ALA A 28 11.93 4.43 -2.47
CA ALA A 28 11.68 5.28 -1.28
C ALA A 28 11.29 6.73 -1.65
N ASP A 29 12.01 7.29 -2.60
CA ASP A 29 11.92 8.69 -3.01
C ASP A 29 10.93 8.93 -4.17
N SER A 30 10.30 7.87 -4.69
CA SER A 30 9.40 7.95 -5.86
C SER A 30 7.94 7.67 -5.49
N LYS A 31 7.15 8.74 -5.35
CA LYS A 31 5.69 8.64 -5.16
C LYS A 31 4.97 8.09 -6.39
N ALA A 32 5.48 8.40 -7.59
CA ALA A 32 4.93 7.87 -8.83
C ALA A 32 5.12 6.34 -8.89
N ASP A 33 6.29 5.83 -8.47
CA ASP A 33 6.50 4.40 -8.35
C ASP A 33 5.60 3.80 -7.27
N ARG A 34 5.50 4.41 -6.08
CA ARG A 34 4.56 3.97 -5.03
C ARG A 34 3.13 3.81 -5.55
N ALA A 35 2.58 4.84 -6.20
CA ALA A 35 1.22 4.80 -6.74
C ALA A 35 1.05 3.68 -7.78
N ARG A 36 2.04 3.50 -8.66
CA ARG A 36 2.06 2.43 -9.66
C ARG A 36 2.08 1.05 -9.00
N GLN A 37 2.99 0.82 -8.06
CA GLN A 37 3.15 -0.47 -7.37
C GLN A 37 1.89 -0.83 -6.56
N VAL A 38 1.30 0.14 -5.86
CA VAL A 38 0.04 -0.05 -5.14
C VAL A 38 -1.10 -0.38 -6.10
N LYS A 39 -1.19 0.32 -7.24
CA LYS A 39 -2.19 0.05 -8.28
C LYS A 39 -2.06 -1.38 -8.82
N ASP A 40 -0.86 -1.82 -9.14
CA ASP A 40 -0.61 -3.12 -9.75
C ASP A 40 -0.99 -4.26 -8.79
N VAL A 41 -0.59 -4.14 -7.52
CA VAL A 41 -0.90 -5.12 -6.47
C VAL A 41 -2.41 -5.15 -6.17
N ALA A 42 -3.06 -3.99 -6.01
CA ALA A 42 -4.50 -3.92 -5.76
C ALA A 42 -5.33 -4.40 -6.95
N THR A 43 -4.91 -4.11 -8.18
CA THR A 43 -5.57 -4.58 -9.41
C THR A 43 -5.47 -6.10 -9.51
N SER A 44 -4.31 -6.67 -9.23
CA SER A 44 -4.09 -8.12 -9.25
C SER A 44 -4.97 -8.83 -8.22
N TRP A 45 -5.03 -8.29 -7.00
CA TRP A 45 -5.94 -8.79 -5.97
C TRP A 45 -7.40 -8.71 -6.43
N GLY A 46 -7.84 -7.55 -6.94
CA GLY A 46 -9.21 -7.33 -7.37
C GLY A 46 -9.62 -8.26 -8.51
N ARG A 47 -8.76 -8.44 -9.52
CA ARG A 47 -9.00 -9.39 -10.63
C ARG A 47 -9.13 -10.83 -10.13
N ASN A 48 -8.34 -11.22 -9.13
CA ASN A 48 -8.42 -12.55 -8.55
C ASN A 48 -9.66 -12.74 -7.66
N LYS A 49 -10.07 -11.71 -6.91
CA LYS A 49 -11.23 -11.75 -6.02
C LYS A 49 -12.55 -11.70 -6.79
N TYR A 50 -12.63 -10.87 -7.82
CA TYR A 50 -13.83 -10.60 -8.62
C TYR A 50 -13.70 -11.13 -10.05
N ARG A 51 -13.26 -12.39 -10.20
CA ARG A 51 -13.06 -13.01 -11.52
C ARG A 51 -14.29 -12.86 -12.42
N GLY A 52 -14.05 -12.51 -13.68
CA GLY A 52 -15.10 -12.29 -14.67
C GLY A 52 -15.71 -10.88 -14.67
N ASN A 53 -15.31 -10.01 -13.73
CA ASN A 53 -15.74 -8.61 -13.68
C ASN A 53 -14.62 -7.67 -14.13
N PRO A 54 -14.89 -6.61 -14.91
CA PRO A 54 -13.94 -5.51 -15.09
C PRO A 54 -13.59 -4.86 -13.75
N VAL A 55 -12.28 -4.81 -13.48
CA VAL A 55 -11.70 -4.20 -12.29
C VAL A 55 -10.81 -3.04 -12.71
N PHE A 56 -10.99 -1.90 -12.05
CA PHE A 56 -10.19 -0.69 -12.24
C PHE A 56 -9.78 -0.12 -10.89
N VAL A 57 -8.53 0.35 -10.77
CA VAL A 57 -8.03 1.01 -9.56
C VAL A 57 -7.59 2.42 -9.94
N ASP A 58 -8.22 3.41 -9.32
CA ASP A 58 -7.81 4.81 -9.37
C ASP A 58 -6.83 5.10 -8.24
N THR A 59 -5.63 5.57 -8.59
CA THR A 59 -4.57 5.95 -7.63
C THR A 59 -4.14 7.40 -7.80
N SER A 60 -4.95 8.24 -8.46
CA SER A 60 -4.65 9.65 -8.72
C SER A 60 -4.41 10.47 -7.44
N SER A 61 -5.09 10.09 -6.36
CA SER A 61 -4.95 10.62 -5.00
C SER A 61 -3.71 10.12 -4.26
N ILE A 62 -3.14 8.97 -4.64
CA ILE A 62 -1.92 8.41 -4.04
C ILE A 62 -0.66 9.17 -4.51
N ALA A 63 -0.73 9.78 -5.69
CA ALA A 63 0.38 10.51 -6.28
C ALA A 63 0.55 11.95 -5.75
N LYS A 64 -0.36 12.47 -4.93
CA LYS A 64 -0.36 13.88 -4.47
C LYS A 64 0.56 14.10 -3.25
N GLN A 65 1.07 15.32 -3.09
CA GLN A 65 2.07 15.67 -2.08
C GLN A 65 1.41 15.82 -0.69
N GLY A 66 1.96 15.18 0.35
CA GLY A 66 1.53 15.36 1.75
C GLY A 66 0.55 14.34 2.31
N ASP A 67 -0.15 13.57 1.46
CA ASP A 67 -1.10 12.55 1.90
C ASP A 67 -0.51 11.14 1.85
N ASP A 68 -0.92 10.28 2.80
CA ASP A 68 -0.69 8.83 2.78
C ASP A 68 -1.32 8.13 1.55
N GLY A 69 -2.12 8.88 0.78
CA GLY A 69 -2.63 8.48 -0.51
C GLY A 69 -3.77 7.45 -0.40
N ALA A 70 -4.98 7.84 -0.78
CA ALA A 70 -6.15 6.96 -0.75
C ALA A 70 -6.73 6.78 -2.16
N GLY A 71 -6.39 5.67 -2.83
CA GLY A 71 -7.00 5.27 -4.10
C GLY A 71 -8.36 4.59 -3.93
N VAL A 72 -9.01 4.29 -5.06
CA VAL A 72 -10.34 3.69 -5.10
C VAL A 72 -10.35 2.50 -6.06
N LEU A 73 -10.84 1.36 -5.57
CA LEU A 73 -11.08 0.15 -6.35
C LEU A 73 -12.53 0.14 -6.85
N PHE A 74 -12.67 0.04 -8.16
CA PHE A 74 -13.93 -0.11 -8.87
C PHE A 74 -14.07 -1.51 -9.44
N VAL A 75 -15.26 -2.10 -9.31
CA VAL A 75 -15.64 -3.36 -9.96
C VAL A 75 -16.94 -3.12 -10.71
N ASN A 76 -16.97 -3.41 -12.01
CA ASN A 76 -18.10 -3.08 -12.90
C ASN A 76 -18.49 -1.59 -12.88
N GLY A 77 -17.51 -0.70 -12.70
CA GLY A 77 -17.74 0.75 -12.61
C GLY A 77 -18.31 1.24 -11.27
N ILE A 78 -18.54 0.33 -10.31
CA ILE A 78 -19.02 0.67 -8.96
C ILE A 78 -17.82 0.77 -8.01
N GLU A 79 -17.77 1.81 -7.19
CA GLU A 79 -16.78 1.90 -6.10
C GLU A 79 -17.04 0.81 -5.05
N TYR A 80 -16.08 -0.10 -4.88
CA TYR A 80 -16.16 -1.22 -3.96
C TYR A 80 -15.29 -1.05 -2.71
N ALA A 81 -14.12 -0.43 -2.84
CA ALA A 81 -13.19 -0.29 -1.72
C ALA A 81 -12.27 0.92 -1.87
N LYS A 82 -11.81 1.44 -0.74
CA LYS A 82 -10.67 2.36 -0.66
C LYS A 82 -9.38 1.55 -0.61
N VAL A 83 -8.35 2.02 -1.30
CA VAL A 83 -7.00 1.44 -1.32
C VAL A 83 -6.05 2.46 -0.72
N THR A 84 -5.54 2.21 0.49
CA THR A 84 -4.59 3.13 1.13
C THR A 84 -3.18 2.57 1.08
N SER A 85 -2.19 3.43 0.82
CA SER A 85 -0.79 3.06 0.95
C SER A 85 -0.32 3.38 2.36
N TYR A 86 0.16 2.38 3.08
CA TYR A 86 0.64 2.51 4.45
C TYR A 86 2.07 2.01 4.55
N VAL A 87 2.98 2.86 5.03
CA VAL A 87 4.36 2.49 5.30
C VAL A 87 4.45 2.14 6.78
N HIS A 88 4.66 0.87 7.13
CA HIS A 88 4.84 0.51 8.55
C HIS A 88 6.31 0.28 8.88
N VAL A 89 6.86 1.33 9.49
CA VAL A 89 7.87 1.43 10.57
C VAL A 89 8.62 0.13 10.95
N PRO A 90 9.98 0.18 11.01
CA PRO A 90 10.80 -0.95 11.41
C PRO A 90 10.53 -1.41 12.85
N LYS A 91 10.81 -2.69 13.11
CA LYS A 91 10.73 -3.28 14.46
C LYS A 91 11.70 -2.56 15.42
N PRO A 92 11.33 -2.36 16.71
CA PRO A 92 12.22 -1.77 17.68
C PRO A 92 13.52 -2.57 17.78
N ILE A 93 14.65 -1.88 17.71
CA ILE A 93 15.96 -2.47 18.00
C ILE A 93 16.01 -2.68 19.51
N ALA A 94 16.44 -3.85 19.98
CA ALA A 94 16.65 -4.08 21.41
C ALA A 94 17.68 -3.06 21.94
N ALA A 95 17.35 -2.34 23.01
CA ALA A 95 18.20 -1.27 23.54
C ALA A 95 19.63 -1.73 23.88
N ALA A 96 19.83 -3.01 24.21
CA ALA A 96 21.15 -3.61 24.41
C ALA A 96 22.07 -3.44 23.18
N SER A 97 21.52 -3.54 21.96
CA SER A 97 22.28 -3.38 20.72
C SER A 97 22.62 -1.93 20.36
N LEU A 98 22.18 -0.94 21.14
CA LEU A 98 22.59 0.46 20.98
C LEU A 98 23.81 0.83 21.86
N PHE A 99 24.17 -0.04 22.81
CA PHE A 99 25.30 0.14 23.73
C PHE A 99 26.41 -0.90 23.57
N ASP A 100 26.22 -1.92 22.70
CA ASP A 100 27.30 -2.79 22.19
C ASP A 100 28.21 -2.01 21.20
N CYS A 101 28.75 -0.90 21.67
CA CYS A 101 30.02 -0.36 21.23
C CYS A 101 31.14 -1.00 22.08
N GLU A 102 31.23 -2.32 22.12
CA GLU A 102 32.43 -2.97 22.66
C GLU A 102 33.36 -3.34 21.50
N ALA A 103 34.43 -2.55 21.38
CA ALA A 103 35.82 -2.99 21.14
C ALA A 103 36.58 -2.08 20.16
N ARG A 104 37.18 -1.00 20.67
CA ARG A 104 38.64 -0.82 20.72
C ARG A 104 39.04 0.48 21.40
#